data_AF-A0AAU5K609-F1
#
_entry.id   AF-A0AAU5K609-F1
#
_cell.length_a   1.000
_cell.length_b   1.000
_cell.length_c   1.000
_cell.angle_alpha   90.00
_cell.angle_beta   90.00
_cell.angle_gamma   90.00
#
_symmetry.space_group_name_H-M   'P 1'
#
loop_
_entity.id
_entity.type
_entity.pdbx_description
1 polymer ?
#
loop_
_entity_poly.entity_id
_entity_poly.type
_entity_poly.pdbx_seq_one_letter_code
_entity_poly.pdbx_strand_id
1 'polypeptide(L)'
;MEQSSRRHHRARGRGRRVLALSLGLGGVLSAGVAVLGVSFAATAPPTPPAPPAQPDPNCTLTVPADPLTAQGLATPYVLAATDPAKGPCQETNANQSAFVQATVLDPATGAVSVYDPLVVDQGTPPAIAPVRPALPQNAVVGIWFGFNGDVLALNGRTGDGSCVGGAPGGQPFGQFAYCNAPAFFTAANTAEQAGKLTVPPLGTGKDGQPCLTTRDFGLVDQDQSDNVTAEYLATPQGRTAQKTKRNAARLGRTRTMGNTTALLNGSDNLLLDNFEDPALGCTPWTAPDLADPGSSVTALALNELQAAKDQAAPVAVVPLNDPMVLENGRQSRSKTNLYRVGVDQPQLGAGANGDPRAYCAAIATVGARRIALDRPFTATAASPQAGQSLFDFLSQRLAASLTNLGCPQAGSPPKGQ
;
A
#
# COMPACT_ATOMS: atom_id res chain seq x y z
N MET A 1 49.63 12.65 51.13
CA MET A 1 50.31 11.57 51.86
C MET A 1 49.44 10.33 51.70
N GLU A 2 49.73 9.53 50.67
CA GLU A 2 50.52 8.27 50.74
C GLU A 2 49.62 7.07 51.10
N GLN A 3 49.25 6.24 50.11
CA GLN A 3 49.76 4.88 49.83
C GLN A 3 49.26 3.83 50.86
N SER A 4 48.83 2.59 50.57
CA SER A 4 48.69 1.71 49.38
C SER A 4 48.08 0.35 49.85
N SER A 5 47.62 -0.50 48.90
CA SER A 5 47.49 -2.00 48.97
C SER A 5 46.14 -2.58 49.48
N ARG A 6 45.46 -3.63 48.92
CA ARG A 6 45.63 -4.59 47.80
C ARG A 6 44.31 -5.37 47.52
N ARG A 7 43.93 -5.46 46.22
CA ARG A 7 43.43 -6.63 45.40
C ARG A 7 42.26 -7.54 45.85
N HIS A 8 41.24 -7.70 44.98
CA HIS A 8 41.04 -8.91 44.12
C HIS A 8 39.91 -8.79 43.07
N HIS A 9 40.07 -9.60 41.99
CA HIS A 9 39.12 -10.13 40.99
C HIS A 9 38.91 -9.50 39.58
N ARG A 10 39.50 -10.22 38.58
CA ARG A 10 38.99 -10.77 37.29
C ARG A 10 38.17 -9.85 36.35
N ALA A 11 38.71 -9.46 35.17
CA ALA A 11 38.76 -10.16 33.85
C ALA A 11 37.41 -10.06 33.06
N ARG A 12 37.32 -9.79 31.74
CA ARG A 12 38.27 -9.54 30.63
C ARG A 12 37.49 -9.15 29.35
N GLY A 13 38.13 -8.40 28.45
CA GLY A 13 37.96 -8.45 26.97
C GLY A 13 36.95 -7.45 26.37
N ARG A 14 37.20 -6.75 25.25
CA ARG A 14 38.13 -6.95 24.12
C ARG A 14 38.34 -5.60 23.41
N GLY A 15 39.58 -5.33 22.98
CA GLY A 15 39.93 -4.17 22.14
C GLY A 15 40.79 -4.58 20.93
N ARG A 16 40.24 -4.29 19.74
CA ARG A 16 40.83 -3.78 18.49
C ARG A 16 42.24 -4.17 17.99
N ARG A 17 42.23 -4.39 16.65
CA ARG A 17 43.15 -3.94 15.58
C ARG A 17 44.46 -4.71 15.32
N VAL A 18 44.77 -4.86 14.02
CA VAL A 18 45.99 -4.50 13.25
C VAL A 18 46.06 -5.46 12.05
N LEU A 19 45.81 -4.98 10.82
CA LEU A 19 46.77 -4.53 9.79
C LEU A 19 47.81 -5.58 9.35
N ALA A 20 47.84 -5.79 8.03
CA ALA A 20 48.61 -6.77 7.29
C ALA A 20 50.12 -6.49 7.26
N LEU A 21 50.93 -7.56 7.08
CA LEU A 21 52.20 -7.47 6.37
C LEU A 21 52.55 -8.82 5.70
N SER A 22 53.22 -8.66 4.57
CA SER A 22 53.68 -9.57 3.51
C SER A 22 54.63 -10.71 3.90
N LEU A 23 54.59 -11.79 3.11
CA LEU A 23 55.70 -12.74 2.94
C LEU A 23 55.85 -13.06 1.45
N GLY A 24 57.00 -12.71 0.90
CA GLY A 24 57.49 -13.23 -0.38
C GLY A 24 58.34 -14.47 -0.17
N LEU A 25 58.38 -15.34 -1.16
CA LEU A 25 59.49 -16.27 -1.38
C LEU A 25 59.75 -16.34 -2.89
N GLY A 26 61.00 -16.07 -3.27
CA GLY A 26 61.50 -16.23 -4.63
C GLY A 26 61.99 -17.65 -4.91
N GLY A 27 62.10 -17.96 -6.19
CA GLY A 27 62.77 -19.15 -6.71
C GLY A 27 62.95 -19.01 -8.22
N VAL A 28 64.19 -18.77 -8.64
CA VAL A 28 64.64 -18.59 -10.04
C VAL A 28 65.02 -19.96 -10.62
N LEU A 29 64.63 -20.24 -11.87
CA LEU A 29 65.30 -21.20 -12.76
C LEU A 29 65.11 -20.74 -14.21
N SER A 30 66.22 -20.66 -14.93
CA SER A 30 66.38 -20.05 -16.25
C SER A 30 66.43 -21.07 -17.39
N ALA A 31 66.14 -20.57 -18.60
CA ALA A 31 66.58 -21.01 -19.93
C ALA A 31 65.60 -21.85 -20.79
N GLY A 32 65.31 -21.34 -22.01
CA GLY A 32 64.75 -22.11 -23.12
C GLY A 32 63.99 -21.26 -24.16
N VAL A 33 64.65 -20.95 -25.27
CA VAL A 33 64.17 -20.18 -26.45
C VAL A 33 63.15 -20.97 -27.27
N ALA A 34 62.08 -20.31 -27.77
CA ALA A 34 61.57 -20.43 -29.16
C ALA A 34 60.35 -19.51 -29.37
N VAL A 35 60.52 -18.48 -30.21
CA VAL A 35 59.43 -17.66 -30.74
C VAL A 35 58.73 -18.46 -31.84
N LEU A 36 57.49 -18.88 -31.59
CA LEU A 36 56.54 -19.29 -32.62
C LEU A 36 55.32 -18.37 -32.50
N GLY A 37 55.18 -17.49 -33.49
CA GLY A 37 54.04 -16.58 -33.61
C GLY A 37 52.76 -17.37 -33.87
N VAL A 38 51.88 -17.41 -32.88
CA VAL A 38 50.49 -17.82 -33.04
C VAL A 38 49.65 -16.57 -32.82
N SER A 39 49.07 -16.04 -33.89
CA SER A 39 48.10 -14.96 -33.83
C SER A 39 46.84 -15.47 -33.16
N PHE A 40 46.72 -15.29 -31.85
CA PHE A 40 45.45 -15.39 -31.16
C PHE A 40 44.64 -14.14 -31.51
N ALA A 41 43.61 -14.31 -32.33
CA ALA A 41 42.55 -13.32 -32.42
C ALA A 41 41.95 -13.20 -31.02
N ALA A 42 42.26 -12.09 -30.31
CA ALA A 42 41.68 -11.78 -29.02
C ALA A 42 40.19 -11.51 -29.23
N THR A 43 39.36 -12.55 -29.08
CA THR A 43 37.93 -12.38 -28.89
C THR A 43 37.75 -11.63 -27.57
N ALA A 44 37.28 -10.38 -27.63
CA ALA A 44 36.93 -9.62 -26.44
C ALA A 44 36.00 -10.47 -25.57
N PRO A 45 36.22 -10.53 -24.23
CA PRO A 45 35.28 -11.21 -23.35
C PRO A 45 33.88 -10.61 -23.54
N PRO A 46 32.82 -11.44 -23.58
CA PRO A 46 31.46 -10.94 -23.70
C PRO A 46 31.23 -9.91 -22.59
N THR A 47 30.77 -8.73 -22.98
CA THR A 47 30.39 -7.67 -22.06
C THR A 47 29.39 -8.26 -21.06
N PRO A 48 29.63 -8.15 -19.74
CA PRO A 48 28.63 -8.60 -18.77
C PRO A 48 27.31 -7.89 -19.10
N PRO A 49 26.16 -8.61 -19.03
CA PRO A 49 24.87 -8.00 -19.26
C PRO A 49 24.74 -6.78 -18.34
N ALA A 50 24.24 -5.68 -18.89
CA ALA A 50 23.98 -4.48 -18.11
C ALA A 50 23.13 -4.88 -16.89
N PRO A 51 23.44 -4.32 -15.69
CA PRO A 51 22.60 -4.57 -14.53
C PRO A 51 21.15 -4.22 -14.89
N PRO A 52 20.17 -4.99 -14.41
CA PRO A 52 18.77 -4.70 -14.69
C PRO A 52 18.48 -3.24 -14.30
N ALA A 53 17.83 -2.52 -15.21
CA ALA A 53 17.47 -1.13 -14.96
C ALA A 53 16.71 -1.05 -13.64
N GLN A 54 17.14 -0.13 -12.77
CA GLN A 54 16.43 0.09 -11.52
C GLN A 54 14.99 0.51 -11.86
N PRO A 55 13.98 -0.09 -11.21
CA PRO A 55 12.59 0.30 -11.45
C PRO A 55 12.38 1.79 -11.12
N ASP A 56 11.61 2.53 -11.94
CA ASP A 56 11.22 3.91 -11.60
C ASP A 56 10.27 3.87 -10.39
N PRO A 57 10.61 4.52 -9.26
CA PRO A 57 9.71 4.58 -8.12
C PRO A 57 8.43 5.40 -8.40
N ASN A 58 8.38 6.19 -9.49
CA ASN A 58 7.23 7.05 -9.81
C ASN A 58 6.59 6.63 -11.13
N CYS A 59 5.33 6.22 -11.10
CA CYS A 59 4.59 5.87 -12.31
C CYS A 59 3.44 6.84 -12.56
N THR A 60 3.02 6.93 -13.83
CA THR A 60 1.85 7.68 -14.24
C THR A 60 0.79 6.71 -14.75
N LEU A 61 -0.45 6.87 -14.28
CA LEU A 61 -1.60 6.11 -14.71
C LEU A 61 -2.52 6.97 -15.57
N THR A 62 -2.79 6.50 -16.79
CA THR A 62 -3.72 7.17 -17.71
C THR A 62 -5.15 6.77 -17.39
N VAL A 63 -5.95 7.76 -17.00
CA VAL A 63 -7.38 7.61 -16.75
C VAL A 63 -8.14 7.58 -18.09
N PRO A 64 -8.98 6.55 -18.36
CA PRO A 64 -9.76 6.46 -19.59
C PRO A 64 -10.87 7.52 -19.64
N ALA A 65 -11.41 7.75 -20.84
CA ALA A 65 -12.58 8.60 -21.02
C ALA A 65 -13.80 8.06 -20.25
N ASP A 66 -14.62 8.99 -19.75
CA ASP A 66 -15.86 8.68 -19.03
C ASP A 66 -15.68 7.59 -17.94
N PRO A 67 -14.69 7.73 -17.02
CA PRO A 67 -14.24 6.63 -16.15
C PRO A 67 -15.34 6.15 -15.19
N LEU A 68 -16.37 6.96 -14.96
CA LEU A 68 -17.52 6.63 -14.09
C LEU A 68 -18.63 5.84 -14.81
N THR A 69 -18.47 5.53 -16.10
CA THR A 69 -19.46 4.77 -16.89
C THR A 69 -19.07 3.30 -17.00
N ALA A 70 -20.03 2.44 -17.38
CA ALA A 70 -19.75 1.03 -17.64
C ALA A 70 -18.65 0.82 -18.69
N GLN A 71 -18.57 1.69 -19.69
CA GLN A 71 -17.54 1.63 -20.72
C GLN A 71 -16.17 2.09 -20.18
N GLY A 72 -16.15 3.19 -19.43
CA GLY A 72 -14.92 3.71 -18.80
C GLY A 72 -14.31 2.71 -17.83
N LEU A 73 -15.12 2.14 -16.93
CA LEU A 73 -14.69 1.09 -16.00
C LEU A 73 -14.13 -0.15 -16.72
N ALA A 74 -14.71 -0.54 -17.85
CA ALA A 74 -14.22 -1.67 -18.65
C ALA A 74 -12.96 -1.35 -19.48
N THR A 75 -12.60 -0.07 -19.60
CA THR A 75 -11.44 0.35 -20.38
C THR A 75 -10.20 0.29 -19.49
N PRO A 76 -9.13 -0.43 -19.89
CA PRO A 76 -7.93 -0.52 -19.08
C PRO A 76 -7.29 0.85 -18.81
N TYR A 77 -6.87 1.04 -17.57
CA TYR A 77 -6.00 2.13 -17.16
C TYR A 77 -4.57 1.77 -17.59
N VAL A 78 -3.83 2.75 -18.10
CA VAL A 78 -2.52 2.50 -18.71
C VAL A 78 -1.40 3.03 -17.83
N LEU A 79 -0.55 2.14 -17.34
CA LEU A 79 0.63 2.45 -16.54
C LEU A 79 1.83 2.75 -17.43
N ALA A 80 2.55 3.83 -17.12
CA ALA A 80 3.80 4.18 -17.76
C ALA A 80 4.78 4.80 -16.73
N ALA A 81 6.07 4.80 -17.07
CA ALA A 81 7.05 5.56 -16.30
C ALA A 81 6.73 7.05 -16.35
N THR A 82 6.81 7.72 -15.19
CA THR A 82 6.66 9.18 -15.15
C THR A 82 7.87 9.84 -15.80
N ASP A 83 9.06 9.31 -15.52
CA ASP A 83 10.30 9.70 -16.17
C ASP A 83 11.00 8.46 -16.72
N PRO A 84 10.85 8.15 -18.02
CA PRO A 84 11.48 6.98 -18.63
C PRO A 84 13.01 6.92 -18.47
N ALA A 85 13.69 8.04 -18.15
CA ALA A 85 15.12 8.04 -17.87
C ALA A 85 15.48 7.44 -16.50
N LYS A 86 14.52 7.33 -15.57
CA LYS A 86 14.70 6.75 -14.23
C LYS A 86 14.41 5.25 -14.17
N GLY A 87 13.88 4.67 -15.24
CA GLY A 87 13.57 3.26 -15.34
C GLY A 87 12.18 3.01 -15.94
N PRO A 88 11.83 1.76 -16.23
CA PRO A 88 10.48 1.40 -16.65
C PRO A 88 9.53 1.31 -15.43
N CYS A 89 8.24 1.47 -15.70
CA CYS A 89 7.16 0.97 -14.84
C CYS A 89 6.58 -0.29 -15.47
N GLN A 90 6.40 -1.32 -14.66
CA GLN A 90 5.83 -2.60 -15.09
C GLN A 90 4.80 -3.05 -14.07
N GLU A 91 3.55 -3.20 -14.51
CA GLU A 91 2.44 -3.56 -13.66
C GLU A 91 2.66 -4.95 -13.02
N THR A 92 3.33 -5.86 -13.72
CA THR A 92 3.68 -7.18 -13.16
C THR A 92 4.84 -7.16 -12.15
N ASN A 93 5.49 -6.02 -11.94
CA ASN A 93 6.43 -5.84 -10.85
C ASN A 93 5.66 -5.47 -9.58
N ALA A 94 5.69 -6.35 -8.58
CA ALA A 94 4.97 -6.15 -7.32
C ALA A 94 5.33 -4.84 -6.60
N ASN A 95 6.52 -4.28 -6.82
CA ASN A 95 6.96 -3.00 -6.22
C ASN A 95 6.56 -1.76 -7.04
N GLN A 96 5.83 -1.94 -8.15
CA GLN A 96 5.37 -0.86 -9.05
C GLN A 96 3.93 -1.07 -9.54
N SER A 97 3.22 -2.05 -9.00
CA SER A 97 1.85 -2.34 -9.42
C SER A 97 0.93 -1.21 -8.95
N ALA A 98 0.09 -0.73 -9.86
CA ALA A 98 -0.95 0.25 -9.59
C ALA A 98 -2.31 -0.44 -9.60
N PHE A 99 -3.21 -0.02 -8.72
CA PHE A 99 -4.48 -0.67 -8.48
C PHE A 99 -5.60 0.35 -8.64
N VAL A 100 -6.73 -0.08 -9.20
CA VAL A 100 -7.92 0.73 -9.35
C VAL A 100 -9.09 -0.07 -8.81
N GLN A 101 -9.88 0.55 -7.95
CA GLN A 101 -11.09 -0.05 -7.39
C GLN A 101 -12.23 0.94 -7.47
N ALA A 102 -13.37 0.49 -7.99
CA ALA A 102 -14.59 1.25 -8.05
C ALA A 102 -15.62 0.66 -7.10
N THR A 103 -16.31 1.54 -6.36
CA THR A 103 -17.52 1.18 -5.61
C THR A 103 -18.71 1.90 -6.23
N VAL A 104 -19.77 1.16 -6.45
CA VAL A 104 -20.96 1.60 -7.18
C VAL A 104 -22.15 1.53 -6.24
N LEU A 105 -22.82 2.66 -6.06
CA LEU A 105 -24.08 2.78 -5.32
C LEU A 105 -25.24 2.87 -6.29
N ASP A 106 -26.26 2.04 -6.09
CA ASP A 106 -27.59 2.22 -6.67
C ASP A 106 -28.39 3.21 -5.81
N PRO A 107 -28.66 4.44 -6.27
CA PRO A 107 -29.40 5.42 -5.47
C PRO A 107 -30.88 5.06 -5.27
N ALA A 108 -31.44 4.18 -6.12
CA ALA A 108 -32.83 3.75 -5.98
C ALA A 108 -33.00 2.85 -4.76
N THR A 109 -32.12 1.85 -4.63
CA THR A 109 -32.22 0.77 -3.64
C THR A 109 -31.28 0.93 -2.44
N GLY A 110 -30.18 1.68 -2.57
CA GLY A 110 -29.09 1.71 -1.60
C GLY A 110 -28.10 0.55 -1.74
N ALA A 111 -28.26 -0.33 -2.73
CA ALA A 111 -27.35 -1.45 -2.94
C ALA A 111 -25.96 -0.94 -3.36
N VAL A 112 -24.92 -1.55 -2.78
CA VAL A 112 -23.52 -1.32 -3.15
C VAL A 112 -22.95 -2.52 -3.90
N SER A 113 -22.04 -2.27 -4.83
CA SER A 113 -21.30 -3.29 -5.56
C SER A 113 -19.89 -2.78 -5.88
N VAL A 114 -18.96 -3.70 -6.16
CA VAL A 114 -17.55 -3.39 -6.40
C VAL A 114 -17.15 -3.84 -7.79
N TYR A 115 -16.21 -3.13 -8.38
CA TYR A 115 -15.59 -3.49 -9.65
C TYR A 115 -14.13 -3.04 -9.62
N ASP A 116 -13.21 -3.89 -10.05
CA ASP A 116 -11.78 -3.54 -10.11
C ASP A 116 -11.38 -3.26 -11.58
N PRO A 117 -11.33 -1.99 -12.05
CA PRO A 117 -10.82 -1.69 -13.39
C PRO A 117 -9.41 -2.20 -13.57
N LEU A 118 -9.12 -2.76 -14.75
CA LEU A 118 -7.82 -3.37 -15.00
C LEU A 118 -6.75 -2.32 -15.28
N VAL A 119 -5.56 -2.47 -14.69
CA VAL A 119 -4.35 -1.75 -15.09
C VAL A 119 -3.51 -2.61 -16.03
N VAL A 120 -2.97 -2.01 -17.09
CA VAL A 120 -2.04 -2.63 -18.06
C VAL A 120 -0.85 -1.72 -18.33
N ASP A 121 0.27 -2.29 -18.75
CA ASP A 121 1.44 -1.51 -19.17
C ASP A 121 1.20 -0.82 -20.52
N GLN A 122 1.80 0.37 -20.70
CA GLN A 122 1.76 1.10 -21.96
C GLN A 122 2.21 0.23 -23.14
N GLY A 123 1.38 0.19 -24.18
CA GLY A 123 1.64 -0.61 -25.38
C GLY A 123 1.34 -2.11 -25.23
N THR A 124 0.81 -2.56 -24.09
CA THR A 124 0.43 -3.96 -23.87
C THR A 124 -1.09 -4.13 -23.82
N PRO A 125 -1.65 -5.15 -24.51
CA PRO A 125 -3.05 -5.50 -24.33
C PRO A 125 -3.26 -6.32 -23.04
N PRO A 126 -4.46 -6.30 -22.43
CA PRO A 126 -4.75 -7.10 -21.24
C PRO A 126 -4.70 -8.60 -21.55
N ALA A 127 -4.20 -9.44 -20.64
CA ALA A 127 -4.12 -10.89 -20.85
C ALA A 127 -5.50 -11.50 -21.16
N ILE A 128 -6.54 -10.99 -20.49
CA ILE A 128 -7.95 -11.23 -20.79
C ILE A 128 -8.67 -9.89 -20.73
N ALA A 129 -9.49 -9.59 -21.74
CA ALA A 129 -10.26 -8.34 -21.78
C ALA A 129 -11.16 -8.18 -20.52
N PRO A 130 -11.26 -6.96 -19.96
CA PRO A 130 -12.13 -6.71 -18.81
C PRO A 130 -13.59 -7.03 -19.09
N VAL A 131 -14.30 -7.45 -18.05
CA VAL A 131 -15.76 -7.64 -18.11
C VAL A 131 -16.42 -6.26 -18.07
N ARG A 132 -17.31 -5.96 -19.02
CA ARG A 132 -18.10 -4.72 -18.97
C ARG A 132 -19.16 -4.83 -17.87
N PRO A 133 -19.11 -4.01 -16.81
CA PRO A 133 -20.08 -4.11 -15.73
C PRO A 133 -21.46 -3.63 -16.19
N ALA A 134 -22.51 -4.20 -15.60
CA ALA A 134 -23.86 -3.66 -15.69
C ALA A 134 -24.07 -2.69 -14.51
N LEU A 135 -24.19 -1.40 -14.80
CA LEU A 135 -24.44 -0.40 -13.77
C LEU A 135 -25.94 -0.16 -13.60
N PRO A 136 -26.42 0.08 -12.36
CA PRO A 136 -27.78 0.52 -12.13
C PRO A 136 -28.03 1.89 -12.79
N GLN A 137 -29.30 2.20 -13.03
CA GLN A 137 -29.66 3.50 -13.59
C GLN A 137 -29.27 4.62 -12.61
N ASN A 138 -28.60 5.66 -13.11
CA ASN A 138 -28.08 6.77 -12.30
C ASN A 138 -27.12 6.35 -11.18
N ALA A 139 -26.41 5.22 -11.36
CA ALA A 139 -25.40 4.76 -10.42
C ALA A 139 -24.43 5.89 -10.01
N VAL A 140 -24.11 5.96 -8.72
CA VAL A 140 -23.04 6.84 -8.23
C VAL A 140 -21.79 6.00 -8.08
N VAL A 141 -20.75 6.31 -8.85
CA VAL A 141 -19.49 5.56 -8.88
C VAL A 141 -18.39 6.39 -8.22
N GLY A 142 -17.74 5.84 -7.19
CA GLY A 142 -16.46 6.33 -6.69
C GLY A 142 -15.35 5.42 -7.17
N ILE A 143 -14.16 5.97 -7.45
CA ILE A 143 -12.97 5.22 -7.85
C ILE A 143 -11.81 5.64 -6.95
N TRP A 144 -11.03 4.67 -6.50
CA TRP A 144 -9.83 4.87 -5.70
C TRP A 144 -8.65 4.17 -6.35
N PHE A 145 -7.47 4.71 -6.10
CA PHE A 145 -6.21 4.24 -6.66
C PHE A 145 -5.25 3.91 -5.51
N GLY A 146 -4.52 2.81 -5.69
CA GLY A 146 -3.40 2.46 -4.84
C GLY A 146 -2.15 2.15 -5.67
N PHE A 147 -0.98 2.27 -5.09
CA PHE A 147 0.29 2.04 -5.79
C PHE A 147 1.36 1.55 -4.83
N ASN A 148 2.18 0.58 -5.28
CA ASN A 148 3.21 -0.01 -4.44
C ASN A 148 4.60 0.66 -4.58
N GLY A 149 4.75 1.62 -5.50
CA GLY A 149 5.96 2.45 -5.60
C GLY A 149 5.85 3.71 -4.73
N ASP A 150 6.62 4.76 -5.05
CA ASP A 150 6.62 6.00 -4.27
C ASP A 150 5.45 6.94 -4.65
N VAL A 151 5.28 7.22 -5.95
CA VAL A 151 4.28 8.17 -6.43
C VAL A 151 3.52 7.63 -7.64
N LEU A 152 2.19 7.68 -7.56
CA LEU A 152 1.30 7.48 -8.70
C LEU A 152 0.73 8.83 -9.14
N ALA A 153 1.19 9.33 -10.29
CA ALA A 153 0.56 10.48 -10.94
C ALA A 153 -0.63 10.02 -11.80
N LEU A 154 -1.68 10.85 -11.90
CA LEU A 154 -2.79 10.61 -12.81
C LEU A 154 -2.74 11.58 -14.00
N ASN A 155 -2.96 11.07 -15.21
CA ASN A 155 -3.15 11.89 -16.42
C ASN A 155 -4.31 11.37 -17.28
N GLY A 156 -4.45 11.89 -18.51
CA GLY A 156 -5.53 11.50 -19.41
C GLY A 156 -6.81 12.27 -19.11
N ARG A 157 -7.93 11.56 -18.91
CA ARG A 157 -9.27 12.13 -18.77
C ARG A 157 -9.68 12.31 -17.30
N THR A 158 -8.76 12.81 -16.49
CA THR A 158 -8.97 13.03 -15.04
C THR A 158 -10.14 13.96 -14.73
N GLY A 159 -10.39 14.95 -15.58
CA GLY A 159 -11.53 15.88 -15.44
C GLY A 159 -12.89 15.20 -15.57
N ASP A 160 -13.02 14.19 -16.44
CA ASP A 160 -14.28 13.48 -16.68
C ASP A 160 -14.74 12.67 -15.45
N GLY A 161 -13.78 12.25 -14.62
CA GLY A 161 -14.03 11.54 -13.37
C GLY A 161 -13.98 12.39 -12.11
N SER A 162 -13.71 13.70 -12.22
CA SER A 162 -13.36 14.55 -11.07
C SER A 162 -12.25 13.94 -10.21
N CYS A 163 -11.16 13.51 -10.85
CA CYS A 163 -10.06 12.83 -10.20
C CYS A 163 -9.13 13.80 -9.46
N VAL A 164 -8.71 13.40 -8.26
CA VAL A 164 -7.81 14.13 -7.36
C VAL A 164 -6.70 13.18 -6.94
N GLY A 165 -5.47 13.51 -7.35
CA GLY A 165 -4.26 12.77 -6.95
C GLY A 165 -3.35 13.56 -6.02
N GLY A 166 -3.78 14.71 -5.51
CA GLY A 166 -2.98 15.60 -4.68
C GLY A 166 -3.48 17.04 -4.67
N ALA A 167 -2.71 17.92 -4.04
CA ALA A 167 -2.93 19.35 -4.10
C ALA A 167 -2.47 19.94 -5.46
N PRO A 168 -3.06 21.07 -5.89
CA PRO A 168 -2.62 21.76 -7.11
C PRO A 168 -1.11 22.07 -7.11
N GLY A 169 -0.52 22.19 -8.31
CA GLY A 169 0.90 22.49 -8.46
C GLY A 169 1.84 21.29 -8.39
N GLY A 170 1.32 20.07 -8.63
CA GLY A 170 2.14 18.85 -8.68
C GLY A 170 2.55 18.36 -7.30
N GLN A 171 1.66 18.43 -6.32
CA GLN A 171 1.87 17.96 -4.95
C GLN A 171 1.04 16.69 -4.73
N PRO A 172 1.48 15.53 -5.26
CA PRO A 172 0.71 14.30 -5.21
C PRO A 172 0.51 13.82 -3.78
N PHE A 173 -0.53 13.02 -3.55
CA PHE A 173 -0.65 12.31 -2.28
C PHE A 173 0.44 11.24 -2.15
N GLY A 174 1.04 10.76 -3.23
CA GLY A 174 2.03 9.68 -3.19
C GLY A 174 1.42 8.44 -3.84
N GLN A 175 1.15 7.42 -3.04
CA GLN A 175 0.57 6.15 -3.48
C GLN A 175 -0.95 6.18 -3.74
N PHE A 176 -1.62 7.25 -3.31
CA PHE A 176 -3.09 7.36 -3.28
C PHE A 176 -3.64 8.37 -4.29
N ALA A 177 -4.82 8.07 -4.84
CA ALA A 177 -5.67 9.05 -5.53
C ALA A 177 -7.13 8.58 -5.51
N TYR A 178 -8.05 9.43 -5.98
CA TYR A 178 -9.44 9.05 -6.17
C TYR A 178 -10.11 9.80 -7.33
N CYS A 179 -11.23 9.30 -7.84
CA CYS A 179 -12.17 10.00 -8.72
C CYS A 179 -13.58 9.93 -8.09
N ASN A 180 -14.26 11.08 -8.03
CA ASN A 180 -15.65 11.19 -7.58
C ASN A 180 -15.97 10.68 -6.16
N ALA A 181 -14.95 10.40 -5.32
CA ALA A 181 -15.15 9.87 -3.96
C ALA A 181 -16.06 10.74 -3.07
N PRO A 182 -15.95 12.09 -3.03
CA PRO A 182 -16.85 12.91 -2.21
C PRO A 182 -18.33 12.77 -2.60
N ALA A 183 -18.62 12.65 -3.90
CA ALA A 183 -20.00 12.46 -4.37
C ALA A 183 -20.52 11.06 -4.02
N PHE A 184 -19.67 10.03 -4.14
CA PHE A 184 -20.00 8.68 -3.71
C PHE A 184 -20.34 8.64 -2.21
N PHE A 185 -19.46 9.13 -1.34
CA PHE A 185 -19.69 9.10 0.11
C PHE A 185 -20.89 9.95 0.52
N THR A 186 -21.09 11.11 -0.10
CA THR A 186 -22.31 11.91 0.13
C THR A 186 -23.57 11.11 -0.20
N ALA A 187 -23.59 10.41 -1.33
CA ALA A 187 -24.73 9.61 -1.73
C ALA A 187 -24.93 8.37 -0.83
N ALA A 188 -23.85 7.70 -0.43
CA ALA A 188 -23.90 6.55 0.47
C ALA A 188 -24.38 6.93 1.86
N ASN A 189 -23.83 7.99 2.46
CA ASN A 189 -24.24 8.51 3.77
C ASN A 189 -25.70 9.01 3.74
N THR A 190 -26.14 9.62 2.64
CA THR A 190 -27.56 9.98 2.44
C THR A 190 -28.46 8.74 2.36
N ALA A 191 -28.04 7.72 1.60
CA ALA A 191 -28.78 6.47 1.49
C ALA A 191 -28.85 5.73 2.82
N GLU A 192 -27.79 5.78 3.64
CA GLU A 192 -27.76 5.21 4.98
C GLU A 192 -28.71 5.96 5.92
N GLN A 193 -28.65 7.29 5.97
CA GLN A 193 -29.57 8.12 6.77
C GLN A 193 -31.04 7.91 6.37
N ALA A 194 -31.30 7.64 5.09
CA ALA A 194 -32.63 7.32 4.58
C ALA A 194 -33.04 5.85 4.80
N GLY A 195 -32.20 5.01 5.42
CA GLY A 195 -32.47 3.60 5.67
C GLY A 195 -32.45 2.71 4.42
N LYS A 196 -31.89 3.19 3.30
CA LYS A 196 -31.74 2.41 2.05
C LYS A 196 -30.47 1.58 2.06
N LEU A 197 -29.35 2.18 2.43
CA LEU A 197 -28.08 1.47 2.62
C LEU A 197 -28.00 1.02 4.08
N THR A 198 -27.71 -0.26 4.29
CA THR A 198 -27.40 -0.80 5.62
C THR A 198 -25.93 -1.15 5.67
N VAL A 199 -25.15 -0.33 6.38
CA VAL A 199 -23.77 -0.65 6.74
C VAL A 199 -23.80 -1.72 7.85
N PRO A 200 -23.11 -2.86 7.69
CA PRO A 200 -23.13 -3.93 8.69
C PRO A 200 -22.37 -3.50 9.94
N PRO A 201 -22.86 -3.87 11.14
CA PRO A 201 -22.17 -3.55 12.39
C PRO A 201 -20.83 -4.30 12.47
N LEU A 202 -19.90 -3.75 13.25
CA LEU A 202 -18.67 -4.45 13.62
C LEU A 202 -18.97 -5.76 14.36
N GLY A 203 -18.18 -6.79 14.05
CA GLY A 203 -18.17 -8.03 14.81
C GLY A 203 -17.44 -7.89 16.15
N THR A 204 -17.31 -9.01 16.85
CA THR A 204 -16.43 -9.15 18.01
C THR A 204 -15.33 -10.15 17.68
N GLY A 205 -14.08 -9.75 17.85
CA GLY A 205 -12.92 -10.59 17.63
C GLY A 205 -12.77 -11.70 18.68
N LYS A 206 -11.89 -12.66 18.40
CA LYS A 206 -11.50 -13.74 19.33
C LYS A 206 -10.84 -13.21 20.61
N ASP A 207 -10.34 -11.99 20.59
CA ASP A 207 -9.81 -11.23 21.71
C ASP A 207 -10.89 -10.63 22.63
N GLY A 208 -12.16 -10.72 22.23
CA GLY A 208 -13.31 -10.15 22.94
C GLY A 208 -13.47 -8.64 22.75
N GLN A 209 -12.72 -8.01 21.84
CA GLN A 209 -12.88 -6.60 21.48
C GLN A 209 -13.75 -6.47 20.22
N PRO A 210 -14.28 -5.27 19.91
CA PRO A 210 -14.79 -4.98 18.58
C PRO A 210 -13.74 -5.32 17.51
N CYS A 211 -14.20 -5.83 16.36
CA CYS A 211 -13.38 -5.98 15.16
C CYS A 211 -12.78 -4.62 14.76
N LEU A 212 -11.56 -4.65 14.21
CA LEU A 212 -10.86 -3.44 13.83
C LEU A 212 -11.56 -2.75 12.64
N THR A 213 -11.27 -1.47 12.48
CA THR A 213 -11.61 -0.71 11.28
C THR A 213 -10.36 0.00 10.76
N THR A 214 -10.41 0.58 9.56
CA THR A 214 -9.34 1.43 9.02
C THR A 214 -9.05 2.65 9.88
N ARG A 215 -9.96 3.02 10.79
CA ARG A 215 -9.83 4.14 11.72
C ARG A 215 -9.51 3.68 13.15
N ASP A 216 -9.13 2.42 13.36
CA ASP A 216 -8.66 1.92 14.65
C ASP A 216 -7.14 2.04 14.75
N PHE A 217 -6.63 2.61 15.86
CA PHE A 217 -5.18 2.68 16.09
C PHE A 217 -4.49 1.31 16.21
N GLY A 218 -5.25 0.24 16.44
CA GLY A 218 -4.81 -1.15 16.44
C GLY A 218 -4.42 -1.71 15.08
N LEU A 219 -4.98 -1.17 14.00
CA LEU A 219 -4.57 -1.53 12.63
C LEU A 219 -3.17 -0.98 12.30
N VAL A 220 -2.73 0.04 13.05
CA VAL A 220 -1.38 0.62 13.01
C VAL A 220 -0.99 1.08 11.61
N ASP A 221 -1.26 2.34 11.33
CA ASP A 221 -0.80 2.97 10.11
C ASP A 221 -0.33 4.39 10.39
N GLN A 222 0.62 4.89 9.60
CA GLN A 222 0.90 6.32 9.50
C GLN A 222 -0.12 7.06 8.64
N ASP A 223 -0.64 6.39 7.61
CA ASP A 223 -1.44 7.01 6.55
C ASP A 223 -2.79 6.27 6.44
N GLN A 224 -3.77 6.60 7.30
CA GLN A 224 -5.07 5.93 7.27
C GLN A 224 -5.75 6.09 5.91
N SER A 225 -6.31 4.97 5.43
CA SER A 225 -7.16 4.89 4.25
C SER A 225 -6.40 5.12 2.94
N ASP A 226 -5.13 4.73 2.87
CA ASP A 226 -4.22 5.15 1.79
C ASP A 226 -4.26 4.32 0.51
N ASN A 227 -5.06 3.24 0.47
CA ASN A 227 -5.03 2.31 -0.65
C ASN A 227 -6.25 1.38 -0.75
N VAL A 228 -6.33 0.64 -1.87
CA VAL A 228 -7.45 -0.24 -2.22
C VAL A 228 -7.18 -1.72 -1.99
N THR A 229 -8.22 -2.56 -2.02
CA THR A 229 -8.11 -4.02 -1.89
C THR A 229 -8.12 -4.78 -3.22
N ALA A 230 -8.15 -4.06 -4.35
CA ALA A 230 -8.14 -4.66 -5.67
C ALA A 230 -6.90 -5.54 -5.90
N GLU A 231 -7.09 -6.63 -6.64
CA GLU A 231 -6.02 -7.57 -7.00
C GLU A 231 -6.10 -7.99 -8.46
N TYR A 232 -4.95 -8.23 -9.09
CA TYR A 232 -4.88 -8.72 -10.47
C TYR A 232 -4.13 -10.04 -10.60
N LEU A 233 -4.39 -10.75 -11.70
CA LEU A 233 -3.62 -11.91 -12.13
C LEU A 233 -2.53 -11.45 -13.10
N ALA A 234 -1.26 -11.69 -12.76
CA ALA A 234 -0.12 -11.45 -13.64
C ALA A 234 0.25 -12.70 -14.44
N THR A 235 0.54 -12.57 -15.73
CA THR A 235 1.04 -13.66 -16.58
C THR A 235 2.57 -13.61 -16.74
N PRO A 236 3.23 -14.73 -17.09
CA PRO A 236 4.67 -14.73 -17.33
C PRO A 236 5.11 -13.85 -18.50
N GLN A 237 4.16 -13.43 -19.35
CA GLN A 237 4.40 -12.55 -20.50
C GLN A 237 4.25 -11.06 -20.16
N GLY A 238 4.20 -10.70 -18.87
CA GLY A 238 4.10 -9.30 -18.45
C GLY A 238 2.73 -8.69 -18.75
N ARG A 239 1.66 -9.48 -18.70
CA ARG A 239 0.28 -8.98 -18.93
C ARG A 239 -0.59 -9.26 -17.71
N THR A 240 -1.62 -8.46 -17.52
CA THR A 240 -2.55 -8.56 -16.39
C THR A 240 -3.96 -8.93 -16.82
N ALA A 241 -4.74 -9.49 -15.89
CA ALA A 241 -6.19 -9.70 -16.02
C ALA A 241 -6.88 -9.48 -14.67
N GLN A 242 -8.17 -9.12 -14.70
CA GLN A 242 -9.01 -9.05 -13.49
C GLN A 242 -9.02 -10.41 -12.76
N LYS A 243 -8.98 -10.40 -11.43
CA LYS A 243 -8.93 -11.62 -10.60
C LYS A 243 -10.29 -12.30 -10.41
N THR A 244 -10.92 -12.73 -11.50
CA THR A 244 -12.20 -13.45 -11.50
C THR A 244 -12.02 -14.96 -11.46
N LYS A 245 -13.05 -15.75 -11.07
CA LYS A 245 -13.02 -17.23 -11.16
C LYS A 245 -12.72 -17.68 -12.58
N ARG A 246 -13.36 -17.06 -13.56
CA ARG A 246 -13.21 -17.37 -14.98
C ARG A 246 -11.78 -17.10 -15.47
N ASN A 247 -11.21 -15.96 -15.10
CA ASN A 247 -9.86 -15.59 -15.54
C ASN A 247 -8.80 -16.47 -14.90
N ALA A 248 -8.93 -16.76 -13.60
CA ALA A 248 -8.05 -17.68 -12.90
C ALA A 248 -8.04 -19.06 -13.56
N ALA A 249 -9.22 -19.63 -13.83
CA ALA A 249 -9.34 -20.91 -14.53
C ALA A 249 -8.72 -20.88 -15.94
N ARG A 250 -8.98 -19.82 -16.73
CA ARG A 250 -8.45 -19.67 -18.09
C ARG A 250 -6.92 -19.53 -18.15
N LEU A 251 -6.32 -18.93 -17.12
CA LEU A 251 -4.88 -18.75 -17.01
C LEU A 251 -4.17 -19.92 -16.30
N GLY A 252 -4.91 -20.91 -15.80
CA GLY A 252 -4.35 -22.00 -15.00
C GLY A 252 -3.76 -21.50 -13.67
N ARG A 253 -4.40 -20.52 -13.04
CA ARG A 253 -3.96 -19.84 -11.81
C ARG A 253 -4.94 -20.07 -10.65
N THR A 254 -4.45 -19.94 -9.42
CA THR A 254 -5.28 -19.95 -8.21
C THR A 254 -5.76 -18.54 -7.87
N ARG A 255 -6.96 -18.39 -7.29
CA ARG A 255 -7.42 -17.11 -6.72
C ARG A 255 -6.81 -16.81 -5.35
N THR A 256 -6.13 -17.76 -4.72
CA THR A 256 -5.60 -17.61 -3.36
C THR A 256 -4.38 -16.69 -3.34
N MET A 257 -4.35 -15.81 -2.34
CA MET A 257 -3.17 -15.04 -1.98
C MET A 257 -1.98 -15.96 -1.67
N GLY A 258 -0.76 -15.54 -2.00
CA GLY A 258 0.47 -16.20 -1.57
C GLY A 258 1.13 -17.16 -2.56
N ASN A 259 0.51 -17.48 -3.71
CA ASN A 259 1.21 -18.15 -4.81
C ASN A 259 1.53 -17.14 -5.91
N THR A 260 2.64 -16.39 -5.75
CA THR A 260 3.47 -15.59 -6.71
C THR A 260 2.85 -14.97 -7.98
N THR A 261 1.53 -14.89 -8.08
CA THR A 261 0.79 -14.66 -9.33
C THR A 261 -0.33 -13.63 -9.18
N ALA A 262 -0.70 -13.32 -7.94
CA ALA A 262 -1.58 -12.21 -7.59
C ALA A 262 -0.72 -10.99 -7.24
N LEU A 263 -1.03 -9.85 -7.85
CA LEU A 263 -0.50 -8.56 -7.44
C LEU A 263 -1.39 -8.03 -6.32
N LEU A 264 -0.75 -7.64 -5.21
CA LEU A 264 -1.40 -7.17 -3.99
C LEU A 264 -0.99 -5.74 -3.73
N ASN A 265 -1.93 -4.92 -3.25
CA ASN A 265 -1.61 -3.60 -2.76
C ASN A 265 -1.25 -3.66 -1.26
N GLY A 266 -0.15 -3.03 -0.82
CA GLY A 266 0.32 -3.03 0.58
C GLY A 266 -0.56 -2.30 1.62
N SER A 267 -1.78 -1.92 1.24
CA SER A 267 -2.79 -1.15 1.96
C SER A 267 -3.07 -1.57 3.41
N ASP A 268 -3.48 -0.60 4.23
CA ASP A 268 -4.23 -0.84 5.47
C ASP A 268 -5.58 -1.55 5.26
N ASN A 269 -6.31 -1.26 4.20
CA ASN A 269 -7.55 -1.93 3.85
C ASN A 269 -7.31 -3.41 3.52
N LEU A 270 -6.25 -3.71 2.74
CA LEU A 270 -5.85 -5.09 2.52
C LEU A 270 -5.36 -5.75 3.82
N LEU A 271 -4.58 -5.03 4.64
CA LEU A 271 -4.13 -5.52 5.95
C LEU A 271 -5.32 -5.90 6.85
N LEU A 272 -6.33 -5.04 6.91
CA LEU A 272 -7.57 -5.27 7.66
C LEU A 272 -8.28 -6.52 7.13
N ASP A 273 -8.68 -6.49 5.86
CA ASP A 273 -9.59 -7.47 5.28
C ASP A 273 -9.00 -8.88 5.20
N ASN A 274 -7.72 -8.95 4.84
CA ASN A 274 -7.09 -10.20 4.42
C ASN A 274 -6.15 -10.81 5.47
N PHE A 275 -5.80 -10.06 6.52
CA PHE A 275 -4.85 -10.53 7.53
C PHE A 275 -5.38 -10.36 8.96
N GLU A 276 -5.73 -9.14 9.37
CA GLU A 276 -6.19 -8.87 10.75
C GLU A 276 -7.55 -9.51 11.02
N ASP A 277 -8.54 -9.26 10.16
CA ASP A 277 -9.88 -9.82 10.34
C ASP A 277 -9.85 -11.35 10.41
N PRO A 278 -9.22 -12.08 9.46
CA PRO A 278 -9.08 -13.52 9.56
C PRO A 278 -8.35 -14.02 10.81
N ALA A 279 -7.27 -13.33 11.22
CA ALA A 279 -6.53 -13.69 12.44
C ALA A 279 -7.43 -13.58 13.67
N LEU A 280 -8.17 -12.47 13.78
CA LEU A 280 -9.09 -12.17 14.87
C LEU A 280 -10.44 -12.90 14.75
N GLY A 281 -10.72 -13.59 13.64
CA GLY A 281 -12.02 -14.24 13.41
C GLY A 281 -13.16 -13.27 13.07
N CYS A 282 -12.81 -12.06 12.68
CA CYS A 282 -13.73 -11.06 12.15
C CYS A 282 -14.06 -11.37 10.68
N THR A 283 -15.16 -10.79 10.20
CA THR A 283 -15.63 -10.96 8.83
C THR A 283 -15.67 -9.60 8.15
N PRO A 284 -14.84 -9.38 7.11
CA PRO A 284 -14.85 -8.13 6.38
C PRO A 284 -16.20 -7.87 5.72
N TRP A 285 -16.58 -6.60 5.58
CA TRP A 285 -17.73 -6.25 4.78
C TRP A 285 -17.40 -6.43 3.28
N THR A 286 -18.19 -7.28 2.62
CA THR A 286 -18.07 -7.49 1.17
C THR A 286 -19.34 -7.07 0.43
N ALA A 287 -19.18 -6.74 -0.85
CA ALA A 287 -20.27 -6.45 -1.78
C ALA A 287 -20.10 -7.26 -3.08
N PRO A 288 -21.17 -7.44 -3.89
CA PRO A 288 -21.08 -8.16 -5.16
C PRO A 288 -20.01 -7.60 -6.10
N ASP A 289 -19.20 -8.49 -6.67
CA ASP A 289 -18.20 -8.17 -7.69
C ASP A 289 -18.87 -8.13 -9.09
N LEU A 290 -18.90 -6.96 -9.71
CA LEU A 290 -19.50 -6.76 -11.03
C LEU A 290 -18.67 -7.40 -12.16
N ALA A 291 -17.40 -7.74 -11.92
CA ALA A 291 -16.56 -8.47 -12.86
C ALA A 291 -16.66 -9.99 -12.71
N ASP A 292 -17.11 -10.50 -11.56
CA ASP A 292 -17.22 -11.93 -11.24
C ASP A 292 -18.60 -12.28 -10.62
N PRO A 293 -19.67 -12.35 -11.42
CA PRO A 293 -21.02 -12.61 -10.93
C PRO A 293 -21.11 -13.83 -10.00
N GLY A 294 -21.75 -13.65 -8.84
CA GLY A 294 -21.84 -14.67 -7.78
C GLY A 294 -20.62 -14.75 -6.88
N SER A 295 -19.69 -13.81 -7.00
CA SER A 295 -18.63 -13.55 -6.01
C SER A 295 -18.86 -12.21 -5.32
N SER A 296 -18.26 -12.07 -4.14
CA SER A 296 -18.22 -10.82 -3.38
C SER A 296 -16.78 -10.52 -3.01
N VAL A 297 -16.45 -9.24 -2.93
CA VAL A 297 -15.11 -8.71 -2.62
C VAL A 297 -15.25 -7.54 -1.65
N THR A 298 -14.16 -7.21 -0.97
CA THR A 298 -14.08 -6.01 -0.13
C THR A 298 -13.76 -4.79 -0.98
N ALA A 299 -13.87 -3.59 -0.40
CA ALA A 299 -13.37 -2.38 -1.03
C ALA A 299 -13.06 -1.30 0.00
N LEU A 300 -12.15 -0.38 -0.34
CA LEU A 300 -11.82 0.78 0.49
C LEU A 300 -13.09 1.50 0.97
N ALA A 301 -14.02 1.78 0.05
CA ALA A 301 -15.21 2.54 0.40
C ALA A 301 -16.15 1.80 1.37
N LEU A 302 -16.17 0.46 1.36
CA LEU A 302 -16.94 -0.32 2.34
C LEU A 302 -16.31 -0.18 3.72
N ASN A 303 -14.98 -0.33 3.81
CA ASN A 303 -14.24 -0.19 5.05
C ASN A 303 -14.38 1.22 5.64
N GLU A 304 -14.30 2.26 4.81
CA GLU A 304 -14.47 3.65 5.27
C GLU A 304 -15.89 3.96 5.73
N LEU A 305 -16.93 3.44 5.05
CA LEU A 305 -18.32 3.60 5.50
C LEU A 305 -18.55 2.90 6.84
N GLN A 306 -18.00 1.69 7.02
CA GLN A 306 -18.09 0.97 8.29
C GLN A 306 -17.32 1.69 9.41
N ALA A 307 -16.11 2.14 9.13
CA ALA A 307 -15.29 2.90 10.07
C ALA A 307 -15.95 4.23 10.46
N ALA A 308 -16.55 4.96 9.51
CA ALA A 308 -17.25 6.22 9.76
C ALA A 308 -18.47 6.03 10.67
N LYS A 309 -19.18 4.90 10.53
CA LYS A 309 -20.36 4.58 11.32
C LYS A 309 -20.03 4.09 12.73
N ASP A 310 -19.10 3.15 12.84
CA ASP A 310 -19.00 2.30 14.03
C ASP A 310 -17.70 2.49 14.83
N GLN A 311 -16.66 3.16 14.29
CA GLN A 311 -15.42 3.35 15.04
C GLN A 311 -15.62 4.30 16.23
N ALA A 312 -15.37 3.78 17.43
CA ALA A 312 -15.39 4.57 18.65
C ALA A 312 -14.08 5.34 18.85
N ALA A 313 -14.14 6.42 19.64
CA ALA A 313 -12.97 7.19 20.00
C ALA A 313 -11.95 6.36 20.84
N PRO A 314 -10.63 6.56 20.64
CA PRO A 314 -10.02 7.52 19.71
C PRO A 314 -10.06 7.01 18.25
N VAL A 315 -10.47 7.89 17.34
CA VAL A 315 -10.59 7.59 15.90
C VAL A 315 -9.31 8.01 15.19
N ALA A 316 -8.66 7.08 14.52
CA ALA A 316 -7.50 7.35 13.68
C ALA A 316 -7.97 8.00 12.37
N VAL A 317 -7.58 9.26 12.18
CA VAL A 317 -7.80 10.03 10.95
C VAL A 317 -6.48 10.66 10.54
N VAL A 318 -6.26 10.83 9.24
CA VAL A 318 -4.99 11.30 8.66
C VAL A 318 -4.50 12.58 9.35
N PRO A 319 -3.37 12.55 10.07
CA PRO A 319 -2.90 13.69 10.84
C PRO A 319 -2.16 14.72 9.95
N LEU A 320 -1.96 15.95 10.44
CA LEU A 320 -1.33 17.03 9.66
C LEU A 320 0.14 16.77 9.28
N ASN A 321 0.81 15.83 9.97
CA ASN A 321 2.20 15.44 9.75
C ASN A 321 2.35 14.15 8.90
N ASP A 322 1.25 13.60 8.41
CA ASP A 322 1.28 12.46 7.50
C ASP A 322 2.01 12.86 6.19
N PRO A 323 3.03 12.09 5.75
CA PRO A 323 3.82 12.37 4.55
C PRO A 323 3.00 12.57 3.27
N MET A 324 1.87 11.88 3.12
CA MET A 324 0.97 11.95 1.97
C MET A 324 0.27 13.32 1.89
N VAL A 325 0.09 14.00 3.03
CA VAL A 325 -0.58 15.30 3.11
C VAL A 325 0.36 16.48 3.39
N LEU A 326 1.68 16.24 3.43
CA LEU A 326 2.68 17.30 3.42
C LEU A 326 2.76 17.98 2.04
N GLU A 327 2.94 19.29 2.05
CA GLU A 327 3.20 20.10 0.87
C GLU A 327 4.61 20.66 0.98
N ASN A 328 5.51 20.21 0.09
CA ASN A 328 6.95 20.50 0.17
C ASN A 328 7.54 20.27 1.57
N GLY A 329 7.15 19.17 2.22
CA GLY A 329 7.60 18.79 3.57
C GLY A 329 6.98 19.61 4.71
N ARG A 330 5.97 20.43 4.45
CA ARG A 330 5.26 21.24 5.47
C ARG A 330 3.81 20.81 5.61
N GLN A 331 3.27 20.94 6.81
CA GLN A 331 1.86 20.63 7.08
C GLN A 331 0.95 21.51 6.22
N SER A 332 -0.02 20.90 5.53
CA SER A 332 -0.97 21.61 4.67
C SER A 332 -2.39 21.22 5.02
N ARG A 333 -3.14 22.15 5.64
CA ARG A 333 -4.57 21.92 5.96
C ARG A 333 -5.40 21.65 4.71
N SER A 334 -5.07 22.33 3.61
CA SER A 334 -5.76 22.16 2.32
C SER A 334 -5.55 20.74 1.78
N LYS A 335 -4.29 20.30 1.68
CA LYS A 335 -3.96 18.96 1.20
C LYS A 335 -4.52 17.86 2.11
N THR A 336 -4.47 18.06 3.43
CA THR A 336 -5.08 17.14 4.41
C THR A 336 -6.59 17.03 4.21
N ASN A 337 -7.29 18.16 4.06
CA ASN A 337 -8.73 18.14 3.82
C ASN A 337 -9.10 17.50 2.48
N LEU A 338 -8.30 17.71 1.43
CA LEU A 338 -8.49 17.06 0.13
C LEU A 338 -8.36 15.54 0.26
N TYR A 339 -7.34 15.06 0.98
CA TYR A 339 -7.19 13.63 1.24
C TYR A 339 -8.38 13.09 2.03
N ARG A 340 -8.71 13.71 3.17
CA ARG A 340 -9.74 13.21 4.10
C ARG A 340 -11.12 13.10 3.45
N VAL A 341 -11.53 14.06 2.61
CA VAL A 341 -12.83 13.93 1.89
C VAL A 341 -12.82 12.82 0.84
N GLY A 342 -11.63 12.43 0.36
CA GLY A 342 -11.45 11.30 -0.54
C GLY A 342 -11.71 9.94 0.11
N VAL A 343 -11.77 9.88 1.45
CA VAL A 343 -11.90 8.65 2.26
C VAL A 343 -12.96 8.80 3.36
N ASP A 344 -13.92 9.71 3.18
CA ASP A 344 -15.02 9.99 4.14
C ASP A 344 -14.58 10.33 5.57
N GLN A 345 -13.36 10.86 5.73
CA GLN A 345 -12.87 11.33 7.02
C GLN A 345 -13.32 12.78 7.26
N PRO A 346 -13.59 13.17 8.52
CA PRO A 346 -13.97 14.54 8.85
C PRO A 346 -12.84 15.52 8.53
N GLN A 347 -13.18 16.60 7.82
CA GLN A 347 -12.24 17.69 7.57
C GLN A 347 -11.77 18.35 8.88
N LEU A 348 -10.61 18.99 8.82
CA LEU A 348 -10.02 19.71 9.94
C LEU A 348 -10.97 20.80 10.46
N GLY A 349 -11.35 20.68 11.73
CA GLY A 349 -12.28 21.58 12.41
C GLY A 349 -12.19 21.46 13.93
N ALA A 350 -13.18 21.98 14.65
CA ALA A 350 -13.17 22.01 16.12
C ALA A 350 -13.14 20.61 16.79
N GLY A 351 -13.62 19.56 16.09
CA GLY A 351 -13.68 18.18 16.60
C GLY A 351 -12.67 17.19 15.99
N ALA A 352 -11.94 17.57 14.94
CA ALA A 352 -10.99 16.71 14.24
C ALA A 352 -9.77 17.52 13.81
N ASN A 353 -9.05 18.10 14.78
CA ASN A 353 -8.01 19.11 14.54
C ASN A 353 -6.75 18.60 13.82
N GLY A 354 -6.61 17.27 13.66
CA GLY A 354 -5.47 16.64 12.99
C GLY A 354 -4.14 16.80 13.74
N ASP A 355 -4.19 16.96 15.08
CA ASP A 355 -3.01 17.17 15.93
C ASP A 355 -2.02 16.00 15.84
N PRO A 356 -0.81 16.22 15.29
CA PRO A 356 0.25 15.23 15.23
C PRO A 356 0.60 14.59 16.57
N ARG A 357 0.59 15.37 17.66
CA ARG A 357 1.00 14.87 18.98
C ARG A 357 -0.04 13.93 19.57
N ALA A 358 -1.32 14.30 19.45
CA ALA A 358 -2.43 13.45 19.88
C ALA A 358 -2.44 12.13 19.11
N TYR A 359 -2.25 12.21 17.80
CA TYR A 359 -2.14 11.03 16.94
C TYR A 359 -0.97 10.13 17.34
N CYS A 360 0.24 10.70 17.47
CA CYS A 360 1.44 9.97 17.91
C CYS A 360 1.26 9.31 19.28
N ALA A 361 0.61 10.00 20.23
CA ALA A 361 0.33 9.43 21.54
C ALA A 361 -0.65 8.25 21.43
N ALA A 362 -1.70 8.37 20.62
CA ALA A 362 -2.69 7.31 20.43
C ALA A 362 -2.08 6.07 19.75
N ILE A 363 -1.35 6.20 18.65
CA ILE A 363 -0.72 5.04 17.99
C ILE A 363 0.33 4.37 18.90
N ALA A 364 1.12 5.14 19.64
CA ALA A 364 2.12 4.61 20.57
C ALA A 364 1.52 3.89 21.79
N THR A 365 0.26 4.19 22.13
CA THR A 365 -0.39 3.62 23.33
C THR A 365 -1.48 2.62 22.96
N VAL A 366 -2.52 3.06 22.25
CA VAL A 366 -3.65 2.23 21.81
C VAL A 366 -3.16 1.17 20.82
N GLY A 367 -2.42 1.57 19.78
CA GLY A 367 -1.87 0.63 18.79
C GLY A 367 -0.96 -0.40 19.42
N ALA A 368 0.04 0.03 20.20
CA ALA A 368 0.95 -0.88 20.91
C ALA A 368 0.22 -1.85 21.86
N ARG A 369 -0.81 -1.38 22.57
CA ARG A 369 -1.64 -2.21 23.45
C ARG A 369 -2.43 -3.25 22.65
N ARG A 370 -3.00 -2.87 21.50
CA ARG A 370 -3.78 -3.77 20.66
C ARG A 370 -2.92 -4.88 20.06
N ILE A 371 -1.75 -4.53 19.49
CA ILE A 371 -0.76 -5.54 19.02
C ILE A 371 -0.41 -6.55 20.12
N ALA A 372 -0.20 -6.06 21.36
CA ALA A 372 0.14 -6.92 22.48
C ALA A 372 -1.01 -7.84 22.91
N LEU A 373 -2.25 -7.34 22.90
CA LEU A 373 -3.46 -8.11 23.17
C LEU A 373 -3.66 -9.22 22.15
N ASP A 374 -3.45 -8.90 20.87
CA ASP A 374 -3.81 -9.77 19.74
C ASP A 374 -2.71 -10.76 19.38
N ARG A 375 -1.54 -10.65 20.02
CA ARG A 375 -0.39 -11.54 19.83
C ARG A 375 -0.73 -13.04 19.81
N PRO A 376 -1.61 -13.58 20.68
CA PRO A 376 -1.97 -15.01 20.63
C PRO A 376 -2.59 -15.44 19.28
N PHE A 377 -3.20 -14.51 18.55
CA PHE A 377 -3.83 -14.74 17.25
C PHE A 377 -2.92 -14.37 16.08
N THR A 378 -2.06 -13.36 16.25
CA THR A 378 -1.21 -12.81 15.18
C THR A 378 0.20 -13.41 15.12
N ALA A 379 0.69 -14.06 16.18
CA ALA A 379 2.05 -14.62 16.24
C ALA A 379 2.32 -15.76 15.25
N THR A 380 1.28 -16.44 14.77
CA THR A 380 1.39 -17.50 13.75
C THR A 380 0.54 -17.22 12.52
N ALA A 381 -0.16 -16.09 12.47
CA ALA A 381 -0.93 -15.69 11.30
C ALA A 381 0.01 -15.23 10.17
N ALA A 382 -0.43 -15.44 8.93
CA ALA A 382 0.24 -14.90 7.77
C ALA A 382 0.17 -13.36 7.80
N SER A 383 1.16 -12.70 7.21
CA SER A 383 1.17 -11.25 7.02
C SER A 383 1.32 -10.91 5.53
N PRO A 384 1.15 -9.63 5.15
CA PRO A 384 1.46 -9.17 3.78
C PRO A 384 2.91 -9.47 3.35
N GLN A 385 3.83 -9.55 4.32
CA GLN A 385 5.23 -9.84 4.05
C GLN A 385 5.51 -11.34 4.17
N ALA A 386 5.85 -11.98 3.05
CA ALA A 386 6.14 -13.40 3.01
C ALA A 386 7.26 -13.81 3.99
N GLY A 387 6.99 -14.88 4.76
CA GLY A 387 7.93 -15.41 5.75
C GLY A 387 7.95 -14.67 7.10
N GLN A 388 7.06 -13.69 7.30
CA GLN A 388 6.91 -12.95 8.55
C GLN A 388 5.55 -13.25 9.19
N SER A 389 5.49 -13.29 10.53
CA SER A 389 4.22 -13.37 11.25
C SER A 389 3.47 -12.03 11.20
N LEU A 390 2.14 -12.04 11.31
CA LEU A 390 1.37 -10.80 11.40
C LEU A 390 1.78 -9.95 12.60
N PHE A 391 2.06 -10.58 13.75
CA PHE A 391 2.58 -9.88 14.93
C PHE A 391 3.88 -9.10 14.64
N ASP A 392 4.85 -9.75 13.99
CA ASP A 392 6.13 -9.12 13.66
C ASP A 392 5.96 -8.00 12.63
N PHE A 393 5.06 -8.21 11.65
CA PHE A 393 4.72 -7.21 10.65
C PHE A 393 4.13 -5.95 11.30
N LEU A 394 3.10 -6.09 12.15
CA LEU A 394 2.47 -4.97 12.85
C LEU A 394 3.43 -4.26 13.80
N SER A 395 4.30 -5.01 14.47
CA SER A 395 5.33 -4.44 15.34
C SER A 395 6.34 -3.60 14.56
N GLN A 396 6.73 -4.04 13.37
CA GLN A 396 7.60 -3.28 12.47
C GLN A 396 6.87 -2.07 11.88
N ARG A 397 5.61 -2.24 11.45
CA ARG A 397 4.75 -1.15 10.95
C ARG A 397 4.59 -0.06 12.02
N LEU A 398 4.34 -0.41 13.28
CA LEU A 398 4.27 0.55 14.39
C LEU A 398 5.55 1.38 14.51
N ALA A 399 6.71 0.72 14.51
CA ALA A 399 8.00 1.40 14.61
C ALA A 399 8.26 2.33 13.41
N ALA A 400 7.89 1.88 12.20
CA ALA A 400 7.98 2.68 10.99
C ALA A 400 7.04 3.90 11.03
N SER A 401 5.77 3.71 11.38
CA SER A 401 4.79 4.79 11.48
C SER A 401 5.22 5.86 12.49
N LEU A 402 5.70 5.46 13.66
CA LEU A 402 6.23 6.40 14.66
C LEU A 402 7.42 7.20 14.13
N THR A 403 8.28 6.57 13.32
CA THR A 403 9.45 7.23 12.72
C THR A 403 9.04 8.20 11.62
N ASN A 404 8.18 7.75 10.70
CA ASN A 404 7.77 8.51 9.52
C ASN A 404 6.91 9.71 9.88
N LEU A 405 6.07 9.59 10.92
CA LEU A 405 5.33 10.70 11.50
C LEU A 405 6.20 11.63 12.37
N GLY A 406 7.46 11.29 12.64
CA GLY A 406 8.33 12.08 13.52
C GLY A 406 7.83 12.15 14.97
N CYS A 407 7.22 11.07 15.46
CA CYS A 407 6.68 11.01 16.81
C CYS A 407 7.80 11.13 17.87
N PRO A 408 7.54 11.80 19.01
CA PRO A 408 8.53 11.90 20.07
C PRO A 408 8.93 10.51 20.59
N GLN A 409 10.22 10.19 20.54
CA GLN A 409 10.74 8.96 21.15
C GLN A 409 10.75 9.10 22.68
N ALA A 410 10.43 8.01 23.38
CA ALA A 410 10.49 7.97 24.83
C ALA A 410 11.88 8.41 25.33
N GLY A 411 11.95 9.55 26.04
CA GLY A 411 13.19 10.11 26.59
C GLY A 411 13.85 11.23 25.78
N SER A 412 13.28 11.65 24.64
CA SER A 412 13.78 12.83 23.91
C SER A 412 13.12 14.12 24.42
N PRO A 413 13.89 15.13 24.88
CA PRO A 413 13.32 16.44 25.17
C PRO A 413 12.75 17.07 23.90
N PRO A 414 11.67 17.88 23.98
CA PRO A 414 11.10 18.53 22.81
C PRO A 414 12.16 19.39 22.14
N LYS A 415 12.47 19.11 20.87
CA LYS A 415 13.27 20.03 20.06
C LYS A 415 12.43 21.30 19.84
N GLY A 416 13.05 22.44 20.14
CA GLY A 416 12.44 23.77 20.17
C GLY A 416 11.70 24.14 18.87
N GLN A 417 10.66 24.94 19.08
CA GLN A 417 9.67 25.43 18.13
C GLN A 417 10.24 26.17 16.92
#